data_AF-A0A7C1BPD3-F1
#
_entry.id   AF-A0A7C1BPD3-F1
#
_cell.length_a   1.000
_cell.length_b   1.000
_cell.length_c   1.000
_cell.angle_alpha   90.00
_cell.angle_beta   90.00
_cell.angle_gamma   90.00
#
_symmetry.space_group_name_H-M   'P 1'
#
loop_
_entity.id
_entity.type
_entity.pdbx_description
1 polymer ?
#
loop_
_entity_poly.entity_id
_entity_poly.type
_entity_poly.pdbx_seq_one_letter_code
_entity_poly.pdbx_strand_id
1 'polypeptide(L)'
;MFHSLDGYSTNHSLNYVKRACVFLALKMNGETLPVEHGYPVRLVAPGMYGYKWAKWVHRIEVTERKELGYWEKRGYPPEPYRGLPPR
;
A
#
# COMPACT_ATOMS: atom_id res chain seq x y z
N MET A 1 -6.70 -6.39 -0.95
CA MET A 1 -5.92 -6.05 -2.14
C MET A 1 -6.20 -4.60 -2.51
N PHE A 2 -5.16 -3.85 -2.89
CA PHE A 2 -5.26 -2.51 -3.46
C PHE A 2 -4.84 -2.58 -4.92
N HIS A 3 -5.67 -2.06 -5.82
CA HIS A 3 -5.45 -2.08 -7.27
C HIS A 3 -5.22 -0.66 -7.78
N SER A 4 -4.20 -0.51 -8.61
CA SER A 4 -3.77 0.74 -9.24
C SER A 4 -4.19 0.76 -10.72
N LEU A 5 -4.42 1.97 -11.25
CA LEU A 5 -4.87 2.16 -12.63
C LEU A 5 -3.87 1.66 -13.69
N ASP A 6 -2.59 1.59 -13.36
CA ASP A 6 -1.51 1.08 -14.20
C ASP A 6 -1.37 -0.45 -14.18
N GLY A 7 -2.33 -1.15 -13.57
CA GLY A 7 -2.31 -2.61 -13.40
C GLY A 7 -1.45 -3.08 -12.22
N TYR A 8 -0.85 -2.17 -11.45
CA TYR A 8 -0.14 -2.53 -10.22
C TYR A 8 -1.11 -3.00 -9.13
N SER A 9 -0.67 -3.95 -8.30
CA SER A 9 -1.44 -4.39 -7.14
C SER A 9 -0.54 -4.76 -5.96
N THR A 10 -1.06 -4.50 -4.76
CA THR A 10 -0.42 -4.91 -3.50
C THR A 10 -1.46 -5.37 -2.49
N ASN A 11 -1.10 -6.37 -1.68
CA ASN A 11 -1.91 -6.80 -0.55
C ASN A 11 -1.34 -6.27 0.77
N HIS A 12 -2.20 -6.31 1.78
CA HIS A 12 -1.90 -6.08 3.18
C HIS A 12 -2.84 -6.96 4.00
N SER A 13 -2.37 -7.52 5.12
CA SER A 13 -3.26 -8.27 6.01
C SER A 13 -4.27 -7.33 6.68
N LEU A 14 -5.49 -7.80 6.90
CA LEU A 14 -6.54 -6.98 7.55
C LEU A 14 -6.10 -6.51 8.94
N ASN A 15 -5.38 -7.36 9.68
CA ASN A 15 -4.82 -7.02 10.98
C ASN A 15 -3.79 -5.89 10.92
N TYR A 16 -2.92 -5.88 9.90
CA TYR A 16 -1.98 -4.79 9.70
C TYR A 16 -2.72 -3.49 9.34
N VAL A 17 -3.67 -3.54 8.41
CA VAL A 17 -4.46 -2.35 8.00
C VAL A 17 -5.15 -1.70 9.20
N LYS A 18 -5.74 -2.50 10.08
CA LYS A 18 -6.42 -2.02 11.29
C LYS A 18 -5.48 -1.43 12.35
N ARG A 19 -4.25 -1.95 12.48
CA ARG A 19 -3.32 -1.57 13.56
C ARG A 19 -2.32 -0.47 13.17
N ALA A 20 -1.86 -0.46 11.92
CA ALA A 20 -0.73 0.36 11.51
C ALA A 20 -1.14 1.73 10.95
N CYS A 21 -2.37 2.18 11.20
CA CYS A 21 -2.93 3.42 10.67
C CYS A 21 -2.70 3.55 9.16
N VAL A 22 -3.10 2.52 8.39
CA VAL A 22 -3.05 2.57 6.93
C VAL A 22 -4.14 3.51 6.43
N PHE A 23 -3.80 4.42 5.51
CA PHE A 23 -4.76 5.39 4.97
C PHE A 23 -4.53 5.69 3.49
N LEU A 24 -5.53 6.32 2.87
CA LEU A 24 -5.44 6.88 1.53
C LEU A 24 -5.09 8.36 1.61
N ALA A 25 -3.98 8.75 1.01
CA ALA A 25 -3.54 10.14 0.96
C ALA A 25 -4.00 10.81 -0.34
N LEU A 26 -4.61 11.99 -0.19
CA LEU A 26 -4.97 12.91 -1.28
C LEU A 26 -4.00 14.10 -1.37
N LYS A 27 -3.19 14.29 -0.31
CA LYS A 27 -2.26 15.40 -0.14
C LYS A 27 -0.92 14.89 0.37
N MET A 28 0.14 15.63 0.07
CA MET A 28 1.49 15.40 0.57
C MET A 28 2.06 16.75 1.02
N ASN A 29 2.59 16.81 2.25
CA ASN A 29 3.16 18.03 2.83
C ASN A 29 2.22 19.26 2.79
N GLY A 30 0.91 19.03 2.98
CA GLY A 30 -0.10 20.09 2.95
C GLY A 30 -0.61 20.46 1.55
N GLU A 31 0.08 20.06 0.50
CA GLU A 31 -0.27 20.33 -0.90
C GLU A 31 -0.99 19.15 -1.54
N THR A 32 -1.67 19.40 -2.66
CA THR A 32 -2.23 18.34 -3.51
C THR A 32 -1.14 17.35 -3.89
N LEU A 33 -1.45 16.05 -3.81
CA LEU A 33 -0.49 15.01 -4.14
C LEU A 33 0.05 15.23 -5.58
N PRO A 34 1.38 15.26 -5.80
CA PRO A 34 1.92 15.33 -7.16
C PRO A 34 1.59 14.07 -7.98
N VAL A 35 1.55 14.20 -9.31
CA VAL A 35 1.18 13.09 -10.21
C VAL A 35 2.14 11.92 -10.06
N GLU A 36 3.44 12.19 -10.01
CA GLU A 36 4.51 11.22 -9.79
C GLU A 36 4.38 10.50 -8.44
N HIS A 37 3.72 11.13 -7.46
CA HIS A 37 3.47 10.56 -6.14
C HIS A 37 2.10 9.91 -6.00
N GLY A 38 1.26 9.91 -7.03
CA GLY A 38 0.05 9.10 -7.09
C GLY A 38 -1.26 9.88 -7.12
N TYR A 39 -1.26 11.16 -7.54
CA TYR A 39 -2.49 11.92 -7.73
C TYR A 39 -3.54 11.12 -8.53
N PRO A 40 -4.82 11.07 -8.14
CA PRO A 40 -5.43 11.83 -7.03
C PRO A 40 -5.31 11.15 -5.67
N VAL A 41 -4.96 9.87 -5.62
CA VAL A 41 -4.98 9.07 -4.38
C VAL A 41 -3.90 8.00 -4.38
N ARG A 42 -3.17 7.91 -3.26
CA ARG A 42 -2.24 6.81 -2.99
C ARG A 42 -2.52 6.13 -1.65
N LEU A 43 -2.12 4.87 -1.55
CA LEU A 43 -2.01 4.16 -0.30
C LEU A 43 -0.76 4.62 0.47
N VAL A 44 -0.93 4.86 1.76
CA VAL A 44 0.14 5.02 2.74
C VAL A 44 0.10 3.83 3.69
N ALA A 45 1.18 3.04 3.71
CA ALA A 45 1.31 1.82 4.51
C ALA A 45 2.51 1.93 5.47
N PRO A 46 2.35 2.58 6.63
CA PRO A 46 3.44 2.81 7.58
C PRO A 46 4.20 1.53 7.97
N GLY A 47 5.53 1.60 7.94
CA GLY A 47 6.42 0.50 8.28
C GLY A 47 6.57 -0.60 7.22
N MET A 48 5.94 -0.45 6.06
CA MET A 48 6.12 -1.33 4.91
C MET A 48 7.08 -0.72 3.89
N TYR A 49 7.74 -1.58 3.12
CA TYR A 49 8.56 -1.15 1.98
C TYR A 49 7.79 -0.24 1.03
N GLY A 50 8.46 0.76 0.45
CA GLY A 50 7.81 1.74 -0.43
C GLY A 50 7.04 1.13 -1.61
N TYR A 51 7.43 -0.06 -2.07
CA TYR A 51 6.67 -0.77 -3.11
C TYR A 51 5.25 -1.14 -2.64
N LYS A 52 5.03 -1.38 -1.34
CA LYS A 52 3.70 -1.66 -0.76
C LYS A 52 2.77 -0.43 -0.69
N TRP A 53 3.24 0.74 -1.12
CA TRP A 53 2.51 2.02 -1.08
C TRP A 53 1.95 2.35 -2.47
N ALA A 54 0.93 1.60 -2.88
CA ALA A 54 0.29 1.71 -4.18
C ALA A 54 -0.11 3.16 -4.53
N LYS A 55 0.28 3.63 -5.71
CA LYS A 55 -0.16 4.90 -6.28
C LYS A 55 -1.41 4.68 -7.13
N TRP A 56 -2.18 5.74 -7.39
CA TRP A 56 -3.32 5.69 -8.33
C TRP A 56 -4.35 4.60 -8.00
N VAL A 57 -4.66 4.44 -6.71
CA VAL A 57 -5.56 3.39 -6.24
C VAL A 57 -6.98 3.65 -6.73
N HIS A 58 -7.58 2.70 -7.45
CA HIS A 58 -8.95 2.83 -7.98
C HIS A 58 -9.92 1.76 -7.45
N ARG A 59 -9.41 0.66 -6.87
CA ARG A 59 -10.22 -0.40 -6.30
C ARG A 59 -9.56 -1.00 -5.05
N ILE A 60 -10.37 -1.23 -4.03
CA ILE A 60 -9.98 -1.96 -2.82
C ILE A 60 -10.85 -3.21 -2.75
N GLU A 61 -10.23 -4.36 -2.59
CA GLU A 61 -10.90 -5.65 -2.47
C GLU A 61 -10.54 -6.29 -1.13
N VAL A 62 -11.56 -6.69 -0.36
CA VAL A 62 -11.38 -7.47 0.87
C VAL A 62 -11.67 -8.93 0.52
N THR A 63 -10.72 -9.81 0.81
CA THR A 63 -10.81 -11.24 0.46
C THR A 63 -10.11 -12.07 1.52
N GLU A 64 -10.60 -13.29 1.75
CA GLU A 64 -9.95 -14.28 2.61
C GLU A 64 -8.84 -15.04 1.88
N ARG A 65 -8.79 -14.94 0.53
CA ARG A 65 -7.78 -15.59 -0.29
C ARG A 65 -6.44 -14.87 -0.14
N LYS A 66 -5.38 -15.63 0.15
CA LYS A 66 -4.01 -15.10 0.20
C LYS A 66 -3.46 -14.97 -1.23
N GLU A 67 -3.80 -13.87 -1.88
CA GLU A 67 -3.29 -13.55 -3.22
C GLU A 67 -2.06 -12.67 -3.14
N LEU A 68 -1.00 -13.06 -3.85
CA LEU A 68 0.25 -12.29 -3.91
C LEU A 68 0.07 -11.00 -4.73
N GLY A 69 0.66 -9.91 -4.25
CA GLY A 69 0.82 -8.65 -4.98
C GLY A 69 1.89 -8.74 -6.07
N TYR A 70 2.04 -7.67 -6.85
CA TYR A 70 2.92 -7.62 -8.02
C TYR A 70 4.38 -7.96 -7.71
N TRP A 71 4.97 -7.40 -6.64
CA TRP A 71 6.36 -7.64 -6.27
C TRP A 71 6.58 -8.96 -5.53
N GLU A 72 5.58 -9.43 -4.78
CA GLU A 72 5.65 -10.71 -4.07
C GLU A 72 5.65 -11.88 -5.05
N LYS A 73 4.89 -11.77 -6.14
CA LYS A 73 4.97 -12.71 -7.28
C LYS A 73 6.36 -12.77 -7.91
N ARG A 74 7.22 -11.76 -7.64
CA ARG A 74 8.60 -11.65 -8.13
C ARG A 74 9.63 -11.91 -7.02
N GLY A 75 9.22 -12.49 -5.90
CA GLY A 75 10.12 -12.94 -4.82
C GLY A 75 10.45 -11.89 -3.75
N TYR A 76 9.79 -10.72 -3.77
CA TYR A 76 9.99 -9.73 -2.71
C TYR A 76 9.26 -10.13 -1.41
N PRO A 77 9.83 -9.82 -0.23
CA PRO A 77 9.26 -10.22 1.06
C PRO A 77 7.99 -9.41 1.36
N PRO A 78 6.83 -10.06 1.63
CA PRO A 78 5.57 -9.36 1.89
C PRO A 78 5.53 -8.64 3.25
N GLU A 79 6.49 -8.90 4.13
CA GLU A 79 6.56 -8.39 5.50
C GLU A 79 7.09 -6.95 5.62
N PRO A 80 6.78 -6.27 6.75
CA PRO A 80 7.39 -4.99 7.11
C PRO A 80 8.92 -5.05 7.17
N TYR A 81 9.58 -3.89 7.18
CA TYR A 81 11.01 -3.79 7.48
C TYR A 81 11.30 -4.47 8.83
N ARG A 82 12.28 -5.38 8.89
CA ARG A 82 12.84 -5.84 10.17
C ARG A 82 13.54 -4.65 10.83
N GLY A 83 13.02 -4.15 11.95
CA GLY A 83 13.71 -3.14 12.77
C GLY A 83 12.88 -1.94 13.24
N LEU A 84 11.61 -1.79 12.83
CA LEU A 84 10.74 -0.81 13.48
C LEU A 84 10.24 -1.37 14.81
N PRO A 85 10.43 -0.67 15.95
CA PRO A 85 9.84 -1.12 17.20
C PRO A 85 8.31 -1.20 17.03
N PRO A 86 7.65 -2.21 17.62
CA PRO A 86 6.20 -2.17 17.74
C PRO A 86 5.84 -0.86 18.46
N ARG A 87 4.98 -0.06 17.83
CA ARG A 87 4.34 1.08 18.49
C ARG A 87 3.22 0.57 19.38
#